data_AF-A0A2P5XAX0-F1
#
_entry.id   AF-A0A2P5XAX0-F1
#
_cell.length_a   1.000
_cell.length_b   1.000
_cell.length_c   1.000
_cell.angle_alpha   90.00
_cell.angle_beta   90.00
_cell.angle_gamma   90.00
#
_symmetry.space_group_name_H-M   'P 1'
#
loop_
_entity.id
_entity.type
_entity.pdbx_description
1 polymer ?
#
loop_
_entity_poly.entity_id
_entity_poly.type
_entity_poly.pdbx_seq_one_letter_code
_entity_poly.pdbx_strand_id
1 'polypeptide(L)'
;MVADQLPSAVSLTLFASIWRKNQKTMEESQGDFLPSDVPESTSSNNCERNTSSAHSNRWSGFPGVKKRGHSSRSWIKIDQDGNVKILELDKAKIMRQCSLPSRDLRLLDPLFIYPSTILGREKAIVVSLEQIRCIITAEEVILMNSLDINVVQYKSELCKRLQAKKDQSDDLPFEFRALELALELTCMSLDVKVKELEMEIYPVLDELASSINTLNLERVRRLKGHLLTLTQRVQKVRDELEHLMDDDGDMAEMYLTEKKLRSEGNTPHEINPLTNFSGGTRQVSKSAPVSPIASTSGAPRLQRAFSSIVTASKQGSLTSSHGGDNIEQLEMLLEAYFVVIDHTLSKLLSLKEYIDDTEDLINIKLGNVQNHLIQFELLLTAATFVATLFAAVAGVFGMNFAASIFDYPSAFSWVLIITGAGCGLLYFSFLLYFKYKKIFPL
;
A
#
# COMPACT_ATOMS: atom_id res chain seq x y z
N MET A 1 -18.86 45.52 -18.19
CA MET A 1 -18.50 44.45 -19.14
C MET A 1 -17.06 44.07 -18.84
N VAL A 2 -16.89 42.90 -18.22
CA VAL A 2 -15.67 42.08 -18.09
C VAL A 2 -14.40 42.80 -17.62
N ALA A 3 -14.31 42.97 -16.31
CA ALA A 3 -13.05 43.15 -15.59
C ALA A 3 -13.12 42.25 -14.34
N ASP A 4 -12.84 40.96 -14.52
CA ASP A 4 -12.39 40.07 -13.46
C ASP A 4 -12.02 38.69 -14.05
N GLN A 5 -11.05 38.02 -13.42
CA GLN A 5 -10.49 36.69 -13.73
C GLN A 5 -9.37 36.61 -14.78
N LEU A 6 -8.24 37.25 -14.44
CA LEU A 6 -6.95 36.60 -14.63
C LEU A 6 -6.34 36.43 -13.23
N PRO A 7 -6.24 35.20 -12.67
CA PRO A 7 -5.39 35.03 -11.50
C PRO A 7 -4.01 35.54 -11.89
N SER A 8 -3.44 36.44 -11.08
CA SER A 8 -2.17 37.11 -11.41
C SER A 8 -1.18 36.07 -11.94
N ALA A 9 -0.52 36.34 -13.07
CA ALA A 9 0.43 35.40 -13.68
C ALA A 9 1.53 34.97 -12.69
N VAL A 10 1.78 35.79 -11.67
CA VAL A 10 2.62 35.51 -10.49
C VAL A 10 2.05 34.37 -9.62
N SER A 11 0.73 34.31 -9.40
CA SER A 11 0.09 33.22 -8.65
C SER A 11 0.22 31.89 -9.40
N LEU A 12 0.00 31.87 -10.72
CA LEU A 12 0.14 30.64 -11.52
C LEU A 12 1.59 30.15 -11.61
N THR A 13 2.57 31.06 -11.70
CA THR A 13 4.00 30.70 -11.70
C THR A 13 4.48 30.23 -10.33
N LEU A 14 4.03 30.86 -9.25
CA LEU A 14 4.34 30.43 -7.88
C LEU A 14 3.72 29.06 -7.59
N PHE A 15 2.47 28.83 -8.00
CA PHE A 15 1.81 27.54 -7.86
C PHE A 15 2.50 26.46 -8.68
N ALA A 16 2.87 26.71 -9.94
CA ALA A 16 3.63 25.77 -10.75
C ALA A 16 5.01 25.45 -10.14
N SER A 17 5.67 26.42 -9.52
CA SER A 17 6.94 26.22 -8.80
C SER A 17 6.76 25.38 -7.52
N ILE A 18 5.74 25.68 -6.72
CA ILE A 18 5.39 24.92 -5.51
C ILE A 18 4.99 23.49 -5.86
N TRP A 19 4.27 23.33 -6.96
CA TRP A 19 3.79 22.05 -7.43
C TRP A 19 4.93 21.18 -8.00
N ARG A 20 5.83 21.76 -8.81
CA ARG A 20 7.07 21.10 -9.28
C ARG A 20 7.99 20.69 -8.12
N LYS A 21 8.06 21.50 -7.06
CA LYS A 21 8.83 21.20 -5.85
C LYS A 21 8.24 20.03 -5.06
N ASN A 22 6.90 19.90 -5.03
CA ASN A 22 6.21 18.81 -4.33
C ASN A 22 6.21 17.48 -5.12
N GLN A 23 6.25 17.54 -6.45
CA GLN A 23 6.40 16.35 -7.31
C GLN A 23 7.74 15.63 -7.04
N LYS A 24 8.82 16.42 -6.93
CA LYS A 24 10.16 15.91 -6.60
C LYS A 24 10.23 15.23 -5.24
N THR A 25 9.49 15.73 -4.24
CA THR A 25 9.40 15.09 -2.91
C THR A 25 8.57 13.81 -2.89
N MET A 26 7.64 13.62 -3.85
CA MET A 26 6.87 12.38 -3.95
C MET A 26 7.63 11.27 -4.68
N GLU A 27 8.48 11.61 -5.66
CA GLU A 27 9.39 10.66 -6.31
C GLU A 27 10.55 10.22 -5.38
N GLU A 28 11.10 11.12 -4.55
CA GLU A 28 12.12 10.77 -3.54
C GLU A 28 11.59 9.79 -2.48
N SER A 29 10.29 9.83 -2.17
CA SER A 29 9.64 8.86 -1.27
C SER A 29 9.53 7.45 -1.86
N GLN A 30 9.75 7.29 -3.17
CA GLN A 30 9.69 6.00 -3.88
C GLN A 30 11.07 5.34 -4.05
N GLY A 31 12.16 6.03 -3.69
CA GLY A 31 13.54 5.62 -4.00
C GLY A 31 14.31 4.84 -2.92
N ASP A 32 13.85 4.77 -1.67
CA ASP A 32 14.61 4.12 -0.60
C ASP A 32 13.98 2.77 -0.18
N PHE A 33 14.30 1.71 -0.94
CA PHE A 33 14.16 0.32 -0.50
C PHE A 33 15.53 -0.38 -0.55
N LEU A 34 16.08 -0.66 0.63
CA LEU A 34 17.18 -1.61 0.88
C LEU A 34 16.72 -2.60 1.97
N PRO A 35 17.21 -3.85 1.96
CA PRO A 35 16.62 -4.95 2.73
C PRO A 35 17.03 -4.90 4.20
N SER A 36 16.19 -5.54 5.02
CA SER A 36 16.36 -5.68 6.46
C SER A 36 17.55 -6.58 6.81
N ASP A 37 18.55 -6.01 7.49
CA ASP A 37 19.47 -6.76 8.34
C ASP A 37 19.34 -6.24 9.78
N VAL A 38 18.77 -7.08 10.65
CA VAL A 38 18.79 -6.88 12.10
C VAL A 38 19.91 -7.75 12.67
N PRO A 39 20.89 -7.19 13.41
CA PRO A 39 21.72 -8.01 14.26
C PRO A 39 21.08 -8.14 15.64
N GLU A 40 20.94 -9.40 16.02
CA GLU A 40 20.71 -9.90 17.37
C GLU A 40 21.76 -9.35 18.34
N SER A 41 21.36 -8.90 19.53
CA SER A 41 22.28 -8.81 20.67
C SER A 41 21.60 -9.18 21.98
N THR A 42 22.15 -10.24 22.54
CA THR A 42 22.04 -10.75 23.89
C THR A 42 22.57 -9.71 24.89
N SER A 43 21.91 -9.54 26.04
CA SER A 43 22.63 -9.44 27.32
C SER A 43 21.73 -9.66 28.52
N SER A 44 22.34 -10.30 29.49
CA SER A 44 21.84 -10.88 30.72
C SER A 44 22.07 -9.94 31.92
N ASN A 45 21.44 -10.32 33.03
CA ASN A 45 21.84 -10.05 34.42
C ASN A 45 21.62 -8.61 34.98
N ASN A 46 20.74 -8.47 35.98
CA ASN A 46 21.17 -8.70 37.37
C ASN A 46 20.01 -8.66 38.38
N CYS A 47 20.21 -9.45 39.44
CA CYS A 47 19.42 -9.54 40.65
C CYS A 47 19.34 -8.21 41.41
N GLU A 48 18.25 -8.00 42.15
CA GLU A 48 18.39 -7.73 43.58
C GLU A 48 17.14 -8.15 44.35
N ARG A 49 17.42 -8.95 45.38
CA ARG A 49 16.50 -9.57 46.32
C ARG A 49 16.57 -8.70 47.58
N ASN A 50 15.45 -8.15 48.03
CA ASN A 50 15.34 -7.71 49.42
C ASN A 50 14.00 -8.14 50.02
N THR A 51 14.13 -8.87 51.12
CA THR A 51 13.07 -9.33 51.99
C THR A 51 12.89 -8.30 53.11
N SER A 52 11.66 -8.03 53.51
CA SER A 52 11.34 -7.73 54.91
C SER A 52 9.85 -7.89 55.18
N SER A 53 9.60 -8.37 56.39
CA SER A 53 8.39 -8.93 56.94
C SER A 53 7.41 -7.89 57.49
N ALA A 54 6.12 -8.23 57.39
CA ALA A 54 5.03 -8.04 58.35
C ALA A 54 4.88 -6.69 59.08
N HIS A 55 3.73 -6.03 58.86
CA HIS A 55 2.79 -5.72 59.94
C HIS A 55 1.40 -5.39 59.38
N SER A 56 0.39 -5.96 60.04
CA SER A 56 -1.03 -5.68 59.87
C SER A 56 -1.37 -4.21 60.14
N ASN A 57 -2.19 -3.60 59.29
CA ASN A 57 -3.24 -2.72 59.77
C ASN A 57 -4.42 -2.61 58.80
N ARG A 58 -5.60 -2.73 59.40
CA ARG A 58 -6.93 -2.73 58.83
C ARG A 58 -7.41 -1.27 58.87
N TRP A 59 -7.56 -0.62 57.71
CA TRP A 59 -8.44 0.54 57.60
C TRP A 59 -9.10 0.58 56.21
N SER A 60 -10.34 1.01 56.26
CA SER A 60 -11.39 1.04 55.26
C SER A 60 -11.15 1.94 54.06
N GLY A 61 -11.54 1.43 52.89
CA GLY A 61 -12.45 2.14 51.96
C GLY A 61 -11.88 3.27 51.10
N PHE A 62 -11.36 2.91 49.92
CA PHE A 62 -11.54 3.66 48.66
C PHE A 62 -11.43 2.69 47.48
N PRO A 63 -12.49 2.48 46.66
CA PRO A 63 -12.40 1.65 45.47
C PRO A 63 -11.98 2.54 44.30
N GLY A 64 -10.72 2.44 43.85
CA GLY A 64 -10.27 3.36 42.80
C GLY A 64 -8.86 3.15 42.30
N VAL A 65 -8.42 1.91 42.07
CA VAL A 65 -7.23 1.69 41.22
C VAL A 65 -7.53 0.57 40.24
N LYS A 66 -7.62 0.99 38.98
CA LYS A 66 -7.84 0.21 37.76
C LYS A 66 -7.04 -1.10 37.78
N LYS A 67 -7.74 -2.23 37.92
CA LYS A 67 -7.25 -3.48 37.33
C LYS A 67 -7.05 -3.21 35.84
N ARG A 68 -5.84 -3.41 35.33
CA ARG A 68 -5.53 -3.48 33.89
C ARG A 68 -6.57 -4.40 33.25
N GLY A 69 -7.53 -3.81 32.55
CA GLY A 69 -8.71 -4.48 32.05
C GLY A 69 -8.33 -5.46 30.95
N HIS A 70 -8.46 -6.75 31.23
CA HIS A 70 -8.92 -7.70 30.23
C HIS A 70 -10.32 -7.24 29.81
N SER A 71 -10.39 -6.31 28.87
CA SER A 71 -11.62 -5.84 28.27
C SER A 71 -12.17 -6.99 27.44
N SER A 72 -13.15 -7.74 27.97
CA SER A 72 -14.00 -8.59 27.14
C SER A 72 -14.54 -7.73 26.00
N ARG A 73 -14.28 -8.12 24.76
CA ARG A 73 -14.83 -7.45 23.58
C ARG A 73 -15.98 -8.29 23.04
N SER A 74 -16.96 -7.64 22.40
CA SER A 74 -18.04 -8.35 21.71
C SER A 74 -17.53 -8.86 20.37
N TRP A 75 -17.76 -10.15 20.12
CA TRP A 75 -17.42 -10.86 18.89
C TRP A 75 -18.69 -11.47 18.30
N ILE A 76 -18.72 -11.60 16.99
CA ILE A 76 -19.75 -12.29 16.23
C ILE A 76 -19.18 -13.65 15.86
N LYS A 77 -19.78 -14.72 16.38
CA LYS A 77 -19.48 -16.10 16.00
C LYS A 77 -20.53 -16.56 15.00
N ILE A 78 -20.09 -17.09 13.86
CA ILE A 78 -20.94 -17.69 12.83
C ILE A 78 -20.51 -19.15 12.70
N ASP A 79 -21.43 -20.09 12.89
CA ASP A 79 -21.14 -21.52 12.73
C ASP A 79 -21.34 -22.01 11.28
N GLN A 80 -20.93 -23.24 11.01
CA GLN A 80 -21.10 -23.94 9.73
C GLN A 80 -22.56 -24.02 9.24
N ASP A 81 -23.54 -23.96 10.15
CA ASP A 81 -24.97 -23.98 9.83
C ASP A 81 -25.53 -22.58 9.52
N GLY A 82 -24.70 -21.53 9.65
CA GLY A 82 -25.09 -20.15 9.44
C GLY A 82 -25.85 -19.53 10.62
N ASN A 83 -25.78 -20.12 11.81
CA ASN A 83 -26.32 -19.50 13.02
C ASN A 83 -25.32 -18.48 13.57
N VAL A 84 -25.85 -17.33 13.98
CA VAL A 84 -25.05 -16.24 14.53
C VAL A 84 -25.23 -16.14 16.03
N LYS A 85 -24.12 -16.10 16.76
CA LYS A 85 -24.08 -15.85 18.21
C LYS A 85 -23.18 -14.65 18.49
N ILE A 86 -23.68 -13.69 19.25
CA ILE A 86 -22.85 -12.59 19.76
C ILE A 86 -22.28 -13.05 21.09
N LEU A 87 -20.95 -13.04 21.21
CA LEU A 87 -20.22 -13.54 22.38
C LEU A 87 -19.32 -12.45 22.93
N GLU A 88 -19.30 -12.31 24.26
CA GLU A 88 -18.26 -11.54 24.94
C GLU A 88 -17.10 -12.45 25.28
N LEU A 89 -16.03 -12.36 24.50
CA LEU A 89 -14.83 -13.17 24.67
C LEU A 89 -13.66 -12.28 25.11
N ASP A 90 -12.96 -12.75 26.14
CA ASP A 90 -11.67 -12.19 26.52
C ASP A 90 -10.61 -12.65 25.51
N LYS A 91 -9.63 -11.79 25.26
CA LYS A 91 -8.49 -12.02 24.39
C LYS A 91 -7.80 -13.36 24.70
N ALA A 92 -7.65 -13.70 25.99
CA ALA A 92 -7.03 -14.94 26.42
C ALA A 92 -7.86 -16.19 26.06
N LYS A 93 -9.19 -16.09 26.01
CA LYS A 93 -10.07 -17.21 25.60
C LYS A 93 -9.90 -17.50 24.11
N ILE A 94 -9.91 -16.46 23.28
CA ILE A 94 -9.73 -16.60 21.82
C ILE A 94 -8.36 -17.19 21.50
N MET A 95 -7.30 -16.69 22.15
CA MET A 95 -5.95 -17.24 21.96
C MET A 95 -5.87 -18.73 22.28
N ARG A 96 -6.55 -19.19 23.34
CA ARG A 96 -6.57 -20.61 23.73
C ARG A 96 -7.45 -21.46 22.81
N GLN A 97 -8.62 -20.93 22.41
CA GLN A 97 -9.57 -21.66 21.57
C GLN A 97 -9.05 -21.85 20.14
N CYS A 98 -8.44 -20.82 19.57
CA CYS A 98 -7.94 -20.83 18.19
C CYS A 98 -6.44 -21.17 18.09
N SER A 99 -5.76 -21.49 19.19
CA SER A 99 -4.31 -21.69 19.26
C SER A 99 -3.49 -20.55 18.64
N LEU A 100 -3.92 -19.30 18.84
CA LEU A 100 -3.29 -18.13 18.21
C LEU A 100 -2.29 -17.44 19.14
N PRO A 101 -1.10 -17.05 18.64
CA PRO A 101 -0.17 -16.24 19.40
C PRO A 101 -0.73 -14.82 19.59
N SER A 102 -0.28 -14.15 20.66
CA SER A 102 -0.80 -12.82 21.02
C SER A 102 -0.53 -11.73 19.97
N ARG A 103 0.47 -11.94 19.10
CA ARG A 103 0.87 -11.06 17.99
C ARG A 103 -0.22 -11.02 16.92
N ASP A 104 -0.68 -12.19 16.48
CA ASP A 104 -1.63 -12.31 15.37
C ASP A 104 -2.99 -11.74 15.76
N LEU A 105 -3.39 -11.92 17.01
CA LEU A 105 -4.62 -11.31 17.53
C LEU A 105 -4.55 -9.77 17.62
N ARG A 106 -3.36 -9.15 17.56
CA ARG A 106 -3.25 -7.68 17.45
C ARG A 106 -3.61 -7.19 16.05
N LEU A 107 -3.41 -7.99 15.00
CA LEU A 107 -3.77 -7.64 13.62
C LEU A 107 -5.26 -7.29 13.51
N LEU A 108 -6.07 -7.98 14.30
CA LEU A 108 -7.52 -7.78 14.34
C LEU A 108 -7.95 -6.55 15.16
N ASP A 109 -7.08 -5.98 16.00
CA ASP A 109 -7.46 -4.88 16.88
C ASP A 109 -7.68 -3.57 16.07
N PRO A 110 -8.90 -2.98 16.08
CA PRO A 110 -9.24 -1.78 15.31
C PRO A 110 -8.38 -0.56 15.64
N LEU A 111 -7.78 -0.55 16.84
CA LEU A 111 -6.93 0.54 17.31
C LEU A 111 -5.61 0.64 16.54
N PHE A 112 -5.23 -0.41 15.81
CA PHE A 112 -4.02 -0.44 15.01
C PHE A 112 -4.35 -0.52 13.52
N ILE A 113 -3.58 0.23 12.73
CA ILE A 113 -3.61 0.19 11.27
C ILE A 113 -2.53 -0.81 10.85
N TYR A 114 -2.88 -2.09 10.82
CA TYR A 114 -2.02 -3.13 10.28
C TYR A 114 -2.23 -3.27 8.76
N PRO A 115 -1.19 -3.65 8.01
CA PRO A 115 -1.34 -3.95 6.58
C PRO A 115 -2.29 -5.13 6.36
N SER A 116 -2.73 -5.31 5.11
CA SER A 116 -3.49 -6.49 4.71
C SER A 116 -2.64 -7.74 4.91
N THR A 117 -3.16 -8.76 5.59
CA THR A 117 -2.44 -10.02 5.87
C THR A 117 -3.39 -11.21 5.93
N ILE A 118 -2.95 -12.37 5.44
CA ILE A 118 -3.61 -13.67 5.56
C ILE A 118 -2.60 -14.64 6.18
N LEU A 119 -2.91 -15.17 7.36
CA LEU A 119 -1.99 -16.06 8.06
C LEU A 119 -2.63 -17.43 8.30
N GLY A 120 -2.05 -18.46 7.72
CA GLY A 120 -2.27 -19.85 8.12
C GLY A 120 -1.71 -20.10 9.52
N ARG A 121 -2.46 -20.84 10.34
CA ARG A 121 -2.03 -21.38 11.63
C ARG A 121 -2.59 -22.78 11.82
N GLU A 122 -2.14 -23.46 12.87
CA GLU A 122 -2.51 -24.85 13.15
C GLU A 122 -4.03 -25.11 13.21
N LYS A 123 -4.82 -24.18 13.78
CA LYS A 123 -6.27 -24.34 13.97
C LYS A 123 -7.13 -23.19 13.46
N ALA A 124 -6.52 -22.21 12.81
CA ALA A 124 -7.21 -21.01 12.38
C ALA A 124 -6.48 -20.33 11.22
N ILE A 125 -7.24 -19.60 10.40
CA ILE A 125 -6.73 -18.63 9.44
C ILE A 125 -7.05 -17.25 10.01
N VAL A 126 -6.04 -16.40 10.17
CA VAL A 126 -6.22 -15.02 10.60
C VAL A 126 -6.26 -14.15 9.35
N VAL A 127 -7.40 -13.52 9.10
CA VAL A 127 -7.63 -12.67 7.94
C VAL A 127 -7.77 -11.23 8.41
N SER A 128 -6.90 -10.36 7.91
CA SER A 128 -6.99 -8.91 8.06
C SER A 128 -6.89 -8.30 6.67
N LEU A 129 -8.02 -8.15 5.99
CA LEU A 129 -8.09 -7.60 4.63
C LEU A 129 -8.92 -6.33 4.66
N GLU A 130 -8.28 -5.18 4.47
CA GLU A 130 -8.94 -3.88 4.45
C GLU A 130 -9.83 -3.62 5.69
N GLN A 131 -11.16 -3.74 5.54
CA GLN A 131 -12.13 -3.53 6.61
C GLN A 131 -12.66 -4.85 7.21
N ILE A 132 -12.28 -5.99 6.64
CA ILE A 132 -12.72 -7.32 7.07
C ILE A 132 -11.59 -7.92 7.91
N ARG A 133 -11.87 -8.08 9.20
CA ARG A 133 -10.95 -8.68 10.17
C ARG A 133 -11.65 -9.84 10.86
N CYS A 134 -11.18 -11.06 10.62
CA CYS A 134 -11.80 -12.26 11.16
C CYS A 134 -10.79 -13.37 11.45
N ILE A 135 -11.22 -14.30 12.29
CA ILE A 135 -10.55 -15.57 12.54
C ILE A 135 -11.45 -16.64 11.95
N ILE A 136 -10.94 -17.40 11.00
CA ILE A 136 -11.65 -18.51 10.38
C ILE A 136 -11.11 -19.79 11.01
N THR A 137 -11.99 -20.66 11.47
CA THR A 137 -11.64 -22.02 11.91
C THR A 137 -12.37 -23.03 11.02
N ALA A 138 -12.12 -24.32 11.19
CA ALA A 138 -12.80 -25.37 10.41
C ALA A 138 -14.34 -25.40 10.58
N GLU A 139 -14.88 -24.85 11.68
CA GLU A 139 -16.31 -24.97 12.01
C GLU A 139 -17.02 -23.63 12.24
N GLU A 140 -16.25 -22.57 12.50
CA GLU A 140 -16.78 -21.27 12.87
C GLU A 140 -15.90 -20.11 12.37
N VAL A 141 -16.55 -18.98 12.08
CA VAL A 141 -15.89 -17.69 11.83
C VAL A 141 -16.17 -16.76 12.99
N ILE A 142 -15.10 -16.12 13.48
CA ILE A 142 -15.16 -15.15 14.57
C ILE A 142 -14.78 -13.78 14.00
N LEU A 143 -15.76 -12.87 13.95
CA LEU A 143 -15.56 -11.47 13.56
C LEU A 143 -15.61 -10.56 14.77
N MET A 144 -14.87 -9.46 14.73
CA MET A 144 -15.10 -8.40 15.69
C MET A 144 -16.46 -7.75 15.44
N ASN A 145 -17.25 -7.58 16.51
CA ASN A 145 -18.54 -6.91 16.41
C ASN A 145 -18.30 -5.42 16.14
N SER A 146 -18.49 -5.01 14.89
CA SER A 146 -18.43 -3.62 14.45
C SER A 146 -19.73 -3.26 13.74
N LEU A 147 -20.07 -1.97 13.74
CA LEU A 147 -21.19 -1.42 12.97
C LEU A 147 -20.79 -1.09 11.52
N ASP A 148 -19.56 -1.40 11.13
CA ASP A 148 -19.06 -1.16 9.78
C ASP A 148 -19.88 -1.93 8.74
N ILE A 149 -20.24 -1.24 7.65
CA ILE A 149 -21.11 -1.78 6.61
C ILE A 149 -20.57 -3.07 6.00
N ASN A 150 -19.24 -3.15 5.85
CA ASN A 150 -18.56 -4.32 5.31
C ASN A 150 -18.63 -5.53 6.24
N VAL A 151 -18.57 -5.34 7.57
CA VAL A 151 -18.68 -6.42 8.55
C VAL A 151 -20.12 -6.94 8.61
N VAL A 152 -21.10 -6.04 8.53
CA VAL A 152 -22.52 -6.41 8.46
C VAL A 152 -22.83 -7.16 7.16
N GLN A 153 -22.29 -6.70 6.03
CA GLN A 153 -22.43 -7.35 4.73
C GLN A 153 -21.79 -8.74 4.73
N TYR A 154 -20.58 -8.88 5.26
CA TYR A 154 -19.91 -10.18 5.41
C TYR A 154 -20.76 -11.15 6.22
N LYS A 155 -21.26 -10.71 7.38
CA LYS A 155 -22.14 -11.53 8.23
C LYS A 155 -23.38 -11.99 7.46
N SER A 156 -24.09 -11.07 6.81
CA SER A 156 -25.36 -11.38 6.12
C SER A 156 -25.13 -12.34 4.95
N GLU A 157 -24.12 -12.08 4.13
CA GLU A 157 -23.85 -12.88 2.93
C GLU A 157 -23.31 -14.27 3.28
N LEU A 158 -22.45 -14.39 4.31
CA LEU A 158 -21.97 -15.69 4.77
C LEU A 158 -23.14 -16.57 5.23
N CYS A 159 -24.03 -16.03 6.07
CA CYS A 159 -25.18 -16.79 6.58
C CYS A 159 -26.10 -17.25 5.43
N LYS A 160 -26.34 -16.36 4.46
CA LYS A 160 -27.16 -16.67 3.28
C LYS A 160 -26.55 -17.79 2.45
N ARG A 161 -25.23 -17.75 2.17
CA ARG A 161 -24.53 -18.78 1.39
C ARG A 161 -24.51 -20.13 2.10
N LEU A 162 -24.27 -20.14 3.40
CA LEU A 162 -24.27 -21.38 4.20
C LEU A 162 -25.66 -22.04 4.25
N GLN A 163 -26.74 -21.25 4.31
CA GLN A 163 -28.10 -21.76 4.30
C GLN A 163 -28.56 -22.25 2.91
N ALA A 164 -28.13 -21.58 1.84
CA ALA A 164 -28.52 -21.92 0.47
C ALA A 164 -27.82 -23.18 -0.09
N LYS A 165 -26.59 -23.48 0.36
CA LYS A 165 -25.76 -24.56 -0.19
C LYS A 165 -25.92 -25.92 0.49
N LYS A 166 -26.92 -26.11 1.36
CA LYS A 166 -27.12 -27.37 2.10
C LYS A 166 -27.42 -28.61 1.20
N ASP A 167 -27.67 -28.40 -0.09
CA ASP A 167 -28.14 -29.42 -1.04
C ASP A 167 -27.19 -29.74 -2.24
N GLN A 168 -25.97 -29.18 -2.33
CA GLN A 168 -25.05 -29.43 -3.47
C GLN A 168 -23.71 -30.08 -3.07
N SER A 169 -23.22 -31.00 -3.92
CA SER A 169 -22.15 -31.97 -3.63
C SER A 169 -20.73 -31.58 -4.05
N ASP A 170 -20.52 -30.38 -4.63
CA ASP A 170 -19.21 -29.88 -5.07
C ASP A 170 -18.72 -28.72 -4.18
N ASP A 171 -18.78 -28.87 -2.86
CA ASP A 171 -18.60 -27.75 -1.94
C ASP A 171 -17.14 -27.61 -1.44
N LEU A 172 -16.60 -26.39 -1.60
CA LEU A 172 -15.39 -25.94 -0.92
C LEU A 172 -15.53 -26.15 0.61
N PRO A 173 -14.45 -26.55 1.30
CA PRO A 173 -14.38 -26.56 2.76
C PRO A 173 -14.90 -25.25 3.38
N PHE A 174 -15.45 -25.34 4.60
CA PHE A 174 -16.03 -24.18 5.29
C PHE A 174 -15.05 -23.00 5.40
N GLU A 175 -13.80 -23.30 5.71
CA GLU A 175 -12.73 -22.32 5.82
C GLU A 175 -12.48 -21.54 4.51
N PHE A 176 -12.55 -22.22 3.37
CA PHE A 176 -12.36 -21.60 2.06
C PHE A 176 -13.58 -20.84 1.58
N ARG A 177 -14.80 -21.29 1.90
CA ARG A 177 -16.02 -20.48 1.66
C ARG A 177 -16.02 -19.17 2.46
N ALA A 178 -15.54 -19.22 3.70
CA ALA A 178 -15.39 -18.04 4.54
C ALA A 178 -14.29 -17.09 4.02
N LEU A 179 -13.16 -17.64 3.56
CA LEU A 179 -12.05 -16.87 2.98
C LEU A 179 -12.44 -16.25 1.63
N GLU A 180 -13.07 -17.02 0.75
CA GLU A 180 -13.61 -16.58 -0.55
C GLU A 180 -14.47 -15.34 -0.38
N LEU A 181 -15.44 -15.37 0.54
CA LEU A 181 -16.31 -14.22 0.78
C LEU A 181 -15.53 -13.00 1.30
N ALA A 182 -14.47 -13.21 2.09
CA ALA A 182 -13.67 -12.09 2.60
C ALA A 182 -12.89 -11.42 1.46
N LEU A 183 -12.32 -12.22 0.56
CA LEU A 183 -11.64 -11.76 -0.65
C LEU A 183 -12.61 -11.06 -1.60
N GLU A 184 -13.77 -11.65 -1.87
CA GLU A 184 -14.80 -11.10 -2.75
C GLU A 184 -15.26 -9.71 -2.30
N LEU A 185 -15.64 -9.57 -1.03
CA LEU A 185 -16.08 -8.28 -0.50
C LEU A 185 -14.95 -7.25 -0.46
N THR A 186 -13.71 -7.68 -0.24
CA THR A 186 -12.53 -6.80 -0.28
C THR A 186 -12.29 -6.28 -1.70
N CYS A 187 -12.23 -7.17 -2.69
CA CYS A 187 -12.05 -6.82 -4.10
C CYS A 187 -13.19 -5.93 -4.60
N MET A 188 -14.44 -6.26 -4.28
CA MET A 188 -15.59 -5.43 -4.64
C MET A 188 -15.54 -4.04 -3.99
N SER A 189 -15.16 -3.95 -2.72
CA SER A 189 -15.02 -2.66 -2.03
C SER A 189 -13.93 -1.79 -2.65
N LEU A 190 -12.82 -2.39 -3.08
CA LEU A 190 -11.74 -1.67 -3.75
C LEU A 190 -12.15 -1.22 -5.16
N ASP A 191 -12.78 -2.08 -5.96
CA ASP A 191 -13.25 -1.72 -7.31
C ASP A 191 -14.31 -0.60 -7.29
N VAL A 192 -15.21 -0.59 -6.29
CA VAL A 192 -16.16 0.54 -6.11
C VAL A 192 -15.42 1.85 -5.85
N LYS A 193 -14.42 1.85 -4.97
CA LYS A 193 -13.60 3.05 -4.69
C LYS A 193 -12.82 3.53 -5.91
N VAL A 194 -12.35 2.60 -6.75
CA VAL A 194 -11.67 2.91 -8.02
C VAL A 194 -12.66 3.60 -8.97
N LYS A 195 -13.86 3.05 -9.14
CA LYS A 195 -14.91 3.64 -9.98
C LYS A 195 -15.35 5.02 -9.51
N GLU A 196 -15.50 5.22 -8.20
CA GLU A 196 -15.78 6.54 -7.62
C GLU A 196 -14.68 7.55 -7.99
N LEU A 197 -13.42 7.15 -7.86
CA LEU A 197 -12.28 7.98 -8.22
C LEU A 197 -12.24 8.29 -9.72
N GLU A 198 -12.51 7.30 -10.58
CA GLU A 198 -12.61 7.46 -12.04
C GLU A 198 -13.69 8.49 -12.42
N MET A 199 -14.88 8.39 -11.81
CA MET A 199 -15.97 9.35 -12.06
C MET A 199 -15.61 10.78 -11.63
N GLU A 200 -14.81 10.94 -10.58
CA GLU A 200 -14.40 12.26 -10.11
C GLU A 200 -13.26 12.88 -10.94
N ILE A 201 -12.38 12.08 -11.50
CA ILE A 201 -11.11 12.55 -12.07
C ILE A 201 -11.19 12.94 -13.54
N TYR A 202 -11.89 12.15 -14.37
CA TYR A 202 -12.04 12.45 -15.79
C TYR A 202 -12.63 13.84 -16.07
N PRO A 203 -13.71 14.30 -15.40
CA PRO A 203 -14.23 15.64 -15.66
C PRO A 203 -13.26 16.73 -15.23
N VAL A 204 -12.48 16.51 -14.17
CA VAL A 204 -11.52 17.50 -13.67
C VAL A 204 -10.33 17.64 -14.61
N LEU A 205 -9.84 16.53 -15.16
CA LEU A 205 -8.75 16.54 -16.12
C LEU A 205 -9.16 17.17 -17.46
N ASP A 206 -10.38 16.87 -17.96
CA ASP A 206 -10.90 17.49 -19.18
C ASP A 206 -11.10 19.00 -19.03
N GLU A 207 -11.69 19.44 -17.90
CA GLU A 207 -11.84 20.86 -17.59
C GLU A 207 -10.48 21.57 -17.51
N LEU A 208 -9.49 20.94 -16.86
CA LEU A 208 -8.13 21.48 -16.72
C LEU A 208 -7.37 21.50 -18.04
N ALA A 209 -7.58 20.53 -18.92
CA ALA A 209 -7.04 20.52 -20.27
C ALA A 209 -7.63 21.68 -21.10
N SER A 210 -8.89 22.05 -20.90
CA SER A 210 -9.52 23.18 -21.58
C SER A 210 -9.08 24.55 -21.04
N SER A 211 -8.96 24.69 -19.71
CA SER A 211 -8.62 25.94 -19.05
C SER A 211 -7.78 25.72 -17.79
N ILE A 212 -6.64 26.40 -17.73
CA ILE A 212 -5.73 26.28 -16.58
C ILE A 212 -6.26 27.14 -15.44
N ASN A 213 -6.86 26.51 -14.43
CA ASN A 213 -7.39 27.15 -13.24
C ASN A 213 -6.72 26.62 -11.96
N THR A 214 -6.34 27.52 -11.06
CA THR A 214 -5.77 27.19 -9.74
C THR A 214 -6.65 26.25 -8.91
N LEU A 215 -7.98 26.36 -9.02
CA LEU A 215 -8.91 25.48 -8.30
C LEU A 215 -8.86 24.03 -8.82
N ASN A 216 -8.78 23.87 -10.15
CA ASN A 216 -8.74 22.55 -10.78
C ASN A 216 -7.38 21.87 -10.53
N LEU A 217 -6.28 22.64 -10.51
CA LEU A 217 -4.96 22.13 -10.12
C LEU A 217 -4.93 21.59 -8.69
N GLU A 218 -5.55 22.29 -7.74
CA GLU A 218 -5.66 21.80 -6.36
C GLU A 218 -6.54 20.56 -6.26
N ARG A 219 -7.63 20.50 -7.04
CA ARG A 219 -8.50 19.32 -7.12
C ARG A 219 -7.75 18.10 -7.68
N VAL A 220 -6.97 18.28 -8.75
CA VAL A 220 -6.10 17.22 -9.31
C VAL A 220 -5.08 16.76 -8.28
N ARG A 221 -4.45 17.69 -7.54
CA ARG A 221 -3.52 17.33 -6.46
C ARG A 221 -4.17 16.44 -5.40
N ARG A 222 -5.38 16.81 -4.94
CA ARG A 222 -6.14 16.00 -3.98
C ARG A 222 -6.47 14.62 -4.54
N LEU A 223 -6.94 14.56 -5.79
CA LEU A 223 -7.27 13.31 -6.47
C LEU A 223 -6.04 12.42 -6.67
N LYS A 224 -4.88 13.00 -6.99
CA LYS A 224 -3.58 12.28 -7.05
C LYS A 224 -3.20 11.69 -5.69
N GLY A 225 -3.42 12.43 -4.59
CA GLY A 225 -3.23 11.91 -3.23
C GLY A 225 -4.17 10.73 -2.91
N HIS A 226 -5.45 10.84 -3.30
CA HIS A 226 -6.41 9.74 -3.15
C HIS A 226 -6.02 8.53 -4.01
N LEU A 227 -5.62 8.74 -5.26
CA LEU A 227 -5.13 7.72 -6.18
C LEU A 227 -3.96 6.95 -5.57
N LEU A 228 -2.91 7.66 -5.13
CA LEU A 228 -1.72 7.05 -4.53
C LEU A 228 -2.08 6.18 -3.31
N THR A 229 -2.95 6.71 -2.43
CA THR A 229 -3.40 5.97 -1.24
C THR A 229 -4.18 4.70 -1.63
N LEU A 230 -5.02 4.78 -2.65
CA LEU A 230 -5.81 3.65 -3.13
C LEU A 230 -4.94 2.61 -3.86
N THR A 231 -4.01 3.04 -4.70
CA THR A 231 -3.01 2.17 -5.37
C THR A 231 -2.20 1.39 -4.35
N GLN A 232 -1.67 2.05 -3.31
CA GLN A 232 -0.91 1.36 -2.25
C GLN A 232 -1.75 0.33 -1.50
N ARG A 233 -3.04 0.60 -1.31
CA ARG A 233 -3.96 -0.32 -0.64
C ARG A 233 -4.25 -1.55 -1.48
N VAL A 234 -4.55 -1.37 -2.77
CA VAL A 234 -4.74 -2.46 -3.74
C VAL A 234 -3.47 -3.29 -3.88
N GLN A 235 -2.31 -2.63 -4.00
CA GLN A 235 -1.01 -3.28 -4.11
C GLN A 235 -0.70 -4.15 -2.89
N LYS A 236 -0.97 -3.68 -1.66
CA LYS A 236 -0.79 -4.51 -0.45
C LYS A 236 -1.62 -5.79 -0.46
N VAL A 237 -2.86 -5.75 -0.99
CA VAL A 237 -3.68 -6.96 -1.11
C VAL A 237 -3.12 -7.89 -2.18
N ARG A 238 -2.69 -7.35 -3.32
CA ARG A 238 -2.01 -8.11 -4.39
C ARG A 238 -0.76 -8.81 -3.87
N ASP A 239 0.13 -8.06 -3.22
CA ASP A 239 1.42 -8.55 -2.75
C ASP A 239 1.24 -9.62 -1.66
N GLU A 240 0.22 -9.49 -0.80
CA GLU A 240 -0.12 -10.53 0.19
C GLU A 240 -0.64 -11.82 -0.46
N LEU A 241 -1.44 -11.71 -1.52
CA LEU A 241 -1.91 -12.87 -2.27
C LEU A 241 -0.76 -13.56 -3.02
N GLU A 242 0.12 -12.78 -3.67
CA GLU A 242 1.33 -13.28 -4.33
C GLU A 242 2.22 -14.02 -3.33
N HIS A 243 2.52 -13.39 -2.19
CA HIS A 243 3.35 -13.99 -1.16
C HIS A 243 2.77 -15.29 -0.59
N LEU A 244 1.45 -15.36 -0.39
CA LEU A 244 0.78 -16.56 0.08
C LEU A 244 0.81 -17.69 -0.95
N MET A 245 0.71 -17.36 -2.24
CA MET A 245 0.80 -18.34 -3.33
C MET A 245 2.24 -18.82 -3.57
N ASP A 246 3.25 -18.02 -3.21
CA ASP A 246 4.65 -18.40 -3.37
C ASP A 246 5.13 -19.50 -2.39
N ASP A 247 4.41 -19.74 -1.28
CA ASP A 247 4.77 -20.74 -0.25
C ASP A 247 3.66 -21.80 -0.06
N ASP A 248 3.86 -22.97 -0.68
CA ASP A 248 3.01 -24.15 -0.52
C ASP A 248 2.80 -24.57 0.95
N GLY A 249 3.78 -24.29 1.82
CA GLY A 249 3.71 -24.58 3.24
C GLY A 249 2.64 -23.73 3.94
N ASP A 250 2.63 -22.43 3.67
CA ASP A 250 1.64 -21.50 4.21
C ASP A 250 0.23 -21.83 3.67
N MET A 251 0.13 -22.22 2.39
CA MET A 251 -1.12 -22.71 1.81
C MET A 251 -1.61 -24.00 2.46
N ALA A 252 -0.72 -24.99 2.64
CA ALA A 252 -1.04 -26.24 3.34
C ALA A 252 -1.47 -25.99 4.79
N GLU A 253 -0.98 -24.91 5.42
CA GLU A 253 -1.39 -24.57 6.77
C GLU A 253 -2.88 -24.21 6.89
N MET A 254 -3.50 -23.75 5.79
CA MET A 254 -4.89 -23.31 5.76
C MET A 254 -5.93 -24.43 5.60
N TYR A 255 -5.51 -25.68 5.36
CA TYR A 255 -6.41 -26.85 5.26
C TYR A 255 -6.86 -27.31 6.67
N LEU A 256 -7.74 -26.53 7.29
CA LEU A 256 -8.14 -26.72 8.69
C LEU A 256 -9.04 -27.93 8.91
N THR A 257 -9.98 -28.19 7.98
CA THR A 257 -10.93 -29.31 8.06
C THR A 257 -10.18 -30.64 8.01
N GLU A 258 -9.22 -30.78 7.12
CA GLU A 258 -8.37 -31.97 7.05
C GLU A 258 -7.53 -32.17 8.32
N LYS A 259 -6.90 -31.09 8.82
CA LYS A 259 -6.10 -31.14 10.06
C LYS A 259 -6.94 -31.57 11.26
N LYS A 260 -8.18 -31.09 11.34
CA LYS A 260 -9.14 -31.48 12.38
C LYS A 260 -9.46 -32.98 12.31
N LEU A 261 -9.81 -33.49 11.12
CA LEU A 261 -10.09 -34.91 10.91
C LEU A 261 -8.91 -35.81 11.28
N ARG A 262 -7.68 -35.42 10.90
CA ARG A 262 -6.45 -36.15 11.26
C ARG A 262 -6.19 -36.14 12.77
N SER A 263 -6.49 -35.03 13.45
CA SER A 263 -6.32 -34.93 14.91
C SER A 263 -7.37 -35.74 15.68
N GLU A 264 -8.60 -35.86 15.16
CA GLU A 264 -9.69 -36.61 15.79
C GLU A 264 -9.56 -38.13 15.56
N GLY A 265 -8.99 -38.57 14.43
CA GLY A 265 -8.76 -39.99 14.12
C GLY A 265 -7.63 -40.68 14.90
N ASN A 266 -6.81 -39.93 15.64
CA ASN A 266 -5.64 -40.44 16.38
C ASN A 266 -5.91 -40.73 17.88
N THR A 267 -7.16 -40.80 18.34
CA THR A 267 -7.45 -41.34 19.67
C THR A 267 -7.10 -42.84 19.71
N PRO A 268 -6.16 -43.31 20.55
CA PRO A 268 -5.81 -44.71 20.61
C PRO A 268 -6.99 -45.48 21.21
N HIS A 269 -7.71 -46.24 20.40
CA HIS A 269 -8.55 -47.32 20.91
C HIS A 269 -7.61 -48.33 21.58
N GLU A 270 -7.72 -48.47 22.91
CA GLU A 270 -7.12 -49.56 23.67
C GLU A 270 -7.49 -50.90 23.04
N ILE A 271 -6.52 -51.57 22.41
CA ILE A 271 -6.63 -53.00 22.11
C ILE A 271 -5.95 -53.75 23.24
N ASN A 272 -6.78 -54.31 24.11
CA ASN A 272 -6.43 -55.32 25.12
C ASN A 272 -5.54 -56.41 24.53
N PRO A 273 -4.38 -56.76 25.13
CA PRO A 273 -3.69 -57.99 24.80
C PRO A 273 -4.34 -59.12 25.60
N LEU A 274 -5.36 -59.77 25.03
CA LEU A 274 -5.88 -61.02 25.60
C LEU A 274 -5.06 -62.20 25.08
N THR A 275 -4.26 -62.73 25.99
CA THR A 275 -3.69 -64.08 26.01
C THR A 275 -4.75 -65.14 25.70
N ASN A 276 -4.45 -66.09 24.79
CA ASN A 276 -4.54 -67.54 25.06
C ASN A 276 -4.14 -68.42 23.87
N PHE A 277 -3.55 -69.56 24.23
CA PHE A 277 -2.89 -70.61 23.46
C PHE A 277 -3.83 -71.46 22.57
N SER A 278 -3.33 -72.02 21.46
CA SER A 278 -3.00 -73.47 21.32
C SER A 278 -2.83 -73.98 19.86
N GLY A 279 -1.74 -74.74 19.62
CA GLY A 279 -1.56 -75.77 18.57
C GLY A 279 -0.91 -75.30 17.26
N GLY A 280 0.43 -75.34 17.07
CA GLY A 280 1.25 -76.52 16.68
C GLY A 280 1.42 -76.56 15.14
N THR A 281 2.56 -76.70 14.46
CA THR A 281 3.89 -77.30 14.72
C THR A 281 4.81 -76.84 13.55
N ARG A 282 5.84 -76.00 13.79
CA ARG A 282 7.30 -76.32 13.80
C ARG A 282 8.03 -76.32 12.43
N GLN A 283 8.93 -75.34 12.23
CA GLN A 283 10.30 -75.58 11.74
C GLN A 283 11.30 -74.45 12.14
N VAL A 284 11.82 -74.57 13.37
CA VAL A 284 13.23 -74.49 13.86
C VAL A 284 14.31 -74.39 12.75
N SER A 285 15.43 -73.65 12.78
CA SER A 285 16.24 -72.90 13.79
C SER A 285 17.29 -72.02 13.04
N LYS A 286 17.98 -71.03 13.61
CA LYS A 286 19.10 -71.16 14.57
C LYS A 286 19.59 -69.80 15.13
N SER A 287 19.81 -69.79 16.45
CA SER A 287 20.84 -69.12 17.27
C SER A 287 21.00 -67.58 17.30
N ALA A 288 20.90 -67.06 18.53
CA ALA A 288 21.44 -65.79 19.03
C ALA A 288 22.92 -65.96 19.49
N PRO A 289 23.56 -65.05 20.28
CA PRO A 289 23.36 -63.60 20.53
C PRO A 289 24.71 -62.81 20.47
N VAL A 290 24.69 -61.54 20.93
CA VAL A 290 25.75 -60.78 21.66
C VAL A 290 26.35 -59.57 20.93
N SER A 291 26.10 -58.39 21.50
CA SER A 291 26.87 -57.14 21.33
C SER A 291 28.15 -57.14 22.17
N PRO A 292 29.18 -56.35 21.83
CA PRO A 292 29.57 -55.29 22.78
C PRO A 292 30.16 -53.99 22.19
N ILE A 293 29.78 -52.86 22.82
CA ILE A 293 30.59 -51.77 23.42
C ILE A 293 31.74 -51.07 22.62
N ALA A 294 31.54 -49.75 22.46
CA ALA A 294 32.42 -48.57 22.60
C ALA A 294 33.77 -48.36 21.85
N SER A 295 33.81 -47.22 21.14
CA SER A 295 34.79 -46.11 21.10
C SER A 295 36.27 -46.32 20.76
N THR A 296 36.80 -45.52 19.82
CA THR A 296 38.02 -44.65 19.89
C THR A 296 38.28 -44.03 18.49
N SER A 297 38.29 -42.70 18.35
CA SER A 297 39.46 -41.79 18.26
C SER A 297 40.43 -42.05 17.08
N GLY A 298 40.48 -41.11 16.12
CA GLY A 298 41.62 -40.95 15.20
C GLY A 298 41.32 -40.15 13.92
N ALA A 299 41.69 -38.87 13.90
CA ALA A 299 42.05 -38.13 12.67
C ALA A 299 43.60 -38.12 12.54
N PRO A 300 44.26 -37.60 11.48
CA PRO A 300 43.79 -37.03 10.20
C PRO A 300 44.57 -37.56 8.95
N ARG A 301 44.10 -37.30 7.71
CA ARG A 301 44.91 -36.74 6.59
C ARG A 301 44.22 -36.75 5.21
N LEU A 302 44.25 -35.56 4.62
CA LEU A 302 44.14 -35.10 3.23
C LEU A 302 44.45 -36.11 2.09
N GLN A 303 43.61 -36.13 1.03
CA GLN A 303 43.93 -35.46 -0.25
C GLN A 303 42.84 -35.62 -1.33
N ARG A 304 42.50 -34.46 -1.92
CA ARG A 304 42.44 -34.17 -3.37
C ARG A 304 41.35 -34.84 -4.22
N ALA A 305 40.40 -33.97 -4.61
CA ALA A 305 39.72 -33.80 -5.90
C ALA A 305 39.94 -34.88 -6.98
N PHE A 306 38.85 -35.35 -7.59
CA PHE A 306 38.50 -35.08 -9.00
C PHE A 306 37.00 -35.28 -9.22
N SER A 307 36.45 -34.42 -10.07
CA SER A 307 35.06 -34.33 -10.51
C SER A 307 34.65 -35.47 -11.45
N SER A 308 33.32 -35.60 -11.57
CA SER A 308 32.53 -36.33 -12.57
C SER A 308 32.50 -37.85 -12.49
N ILE A 309 31.42 -38.39 -11.92
CA ILE A 309 30.54 -39.37 -12.57
C ILE A 309 29.14 -39.27 -11.94
N VAL A 310 28.15 -39.13 -12.80
CA VAL A 310 26.71 -39.16 -12.53
C VAL A 310 26.30 -40.57 -12.14
N THR A 311 25.90 -40.81 -10.88
CA THR A 311 24.74 -41.65 -10.49
C THR A 311 24.58 -41.73 -8.96
N ALA A 312 23.39 -41.30 -8.50
CA ALA A 312 22.62 -41.78 -7.35
C ALA A 312 23.32 -42.17 -6.01
N SER A 313 23.12 -41.34 -4.99
CA SER A 313 22.75 -41.78 -3.64
C SER A 313 21.86 -40.71 -3.01
N LYS A 314 20.53 -40.91 -2.95
CA LYS A 314 19.82 -41.41 -1.77
C LYS A 314 20.53 -41.03 -0.46
N GLN A 315 20.08 -39.92 0.13
CA GLN A 315 19.71 -39.77 1.55
C GLN A 315 19.39 -38.29 1.83
N GLY A 316 18.10 -37.98 1.91
CA GLY A 316 17.59 -36.65 2.23
C GLY A 316 16.07 -36.69 2.31
N SER A 317 15.58 -37.15 3.46
CA SER A 317 14.20 -37.08 3.95
C SER A 317 13.05 -37.61 3.07
N LEU A 318 12.63 -38.84 3.37
CA LEU A 318 11.34 -39.40 2.98
C LEU A 318 10.24 -38.88 3.93
N THR A 319 9.62 -37.76 3.57
CA THR A 319 8.27 -37.28 3.96
C THR A 319 7.94 -36.16 2.97
N SER A 320 6.92 -36.13 2.11
CA SER A 320 5.67 -36.85 1.93
C SER A 320 5.19 -36.55 0.50
N SER A 321 5.24 -37.52 -0.41
CA SER A 321 4.79 -37.38 -1.81
C SER A 321 3.28 -37.55 -1.96
N HIS A 322 2.50 -36.85 -1.14
CA HIS A 322 1.01 -36.85 -1.11
C HIS A 322 0.44 -35.45 -0.80
N GLY A 323 1.24 -34.39 -0.93
CA GLY A 323 0.86 -33.02 -0.56
C GLY A 323 0.43 -32.11 -1.72
N GLY A 324 0.86 -32.37 -2.96
CA GLY A 324 0.64 -31.46 -4.10
C GLY A 324 -0.83 -31.36 -4.51
N ASP A 325 -1.53 -32.49 -4.60
CA ASP A 325 -2.93 -32.52 -5.07
C ASP A 325 -3.91 -31.86 -4.09
N ASN A 326 -3.53 -31.66 -2.82
CA ASN A 326 -4.45 -31.06 -1.85
C ASN A 326 -4.50 -29.54 -2.01
N ILE A 327 -3.40 -28.88 -2.43
CA ILE A 327 -3.26 -27.41 -2.41
C ILE A 327 -3.92 -26.74 -3.64
N GLU A 328 -4.11 -27.49 -4.72
CA GLU A 328 -4.64 -26.99 -6.00
C GLU A 328 -5.99 -26.26 -5.86
N GLN A 329 -6.88 -26.74 -4.97
CA GLN A 329 -8.19 -26.11 -4.76
C GLN A 329 -8.08 -24.66 -4.22
N LEU A 330 -7.17 -24.46 -3.26
CA LEU A 330 -6.92 -23.15 -2.68
C LEU A 330 -6.15 -22.26 -3.65
N GLU A 331 -5.16 -22.81 -4.36
CA GLU A 331 -4.39 -22.09 -5.37
C GLU A 331 -5.32 -21.52 -6.45
N MET A 332 -6.23 -22.33 -7.03
CA MET A 332 -7.23 -21.85 -8.00
C MET A 332 -8.11 -20.71 -7.45
N LEU A 333 -8.49 -20.78 -6.16
CA LEU A 333 -9.25 -19.72 -5.51
C LEU A 333 -8.44 -18.43 -5.42
N LEU A 334 -7.20 -18.51 -4.93
CA LEU A 334 -6.32 -17.35 -4.77
C LEU A 334 -5.95 -16.73 -6.12
N GLU A 335 -5.64 -17.54 -7.13
CA GLU A 335 -5.37 -17.10 -8.51
C GLU A 335 -6.53 -16.29 -9.09
N ALA A 336 -7.76 -16.75 -8.92
CA ALA A 336 -8.94 -16.04 -9.41
C ALA A 336 -9.04 -14.63 -8.80
N TYR A 337 -8.81 -14.49 -7.49
CA TYR A 337 -8.81 -13.18 -6.83
C TYR A 337 -7.56 -12.36 -7.12
N PHE A 338 -6.41 -13.00 -7.35
CA PHE A 338 -5.18 -12.35 -7.78
C PHE A 338 -5.39 -11.65 -9.14
N VAL A 339 -6.00 -12.33 -10.11
CA VAL A 339 -6.34 -11.72 -11.40
C VAL A 339 -7.28 -10.52 -11.23
N VAL A 340 -8.28 -10.61 -10.33
CA VAL A 340 -9.22 -9.51 -10.07
C VAL A 340 -8.53 -8.30 -9.45
N ILE A 341 -7.67 -8.50 -8.45
CA ILE A 341 -6.97 -7.40 -7.78
C ILE A 341 -5.90 -6.78 -8.69
N ASP A 342 -5.20 -7.59 -9.50
CA ASP A 342 -4.20 -7.13 -10.45
C ASP A 342 -4.84 -6.31 -11.60
N HIS A 343 -6.01 -6.73 -12.08
CA HIS A 343 -6.81 -5.92 -12.99
C HIS A 343 -7.21 -4.58 -12.36
N THR A 344 -7.60 -4.60 -11.09
CA THR A 344 -7.94 -3.38 -10.34
C THR A 344 -6.73 -2.45 -10.19
N LEU A 345 -5.54 -3.00 -9.94
CA LEU A 345 -4.29 -2.26 -9.88
C LEU A 345 -3.95 -1.65 -11.24
N SER A 346 -4.10 -2.42 -12.32
CA SER A 346 -3.84 -1.97 -13.69
C SER A 346 -4.71 -0.76 -14.06
N LYS A 347 -6.01 -0.74 -13.71
CA LYS A 347 -6.87 0.44 -13.90
C LYS A 347 -6.31 1.68 -13.20
N LEU A 348 -5.87 1.54 -11.94
CA LEU A 348 -5.30 2.65 -11.17
C LEU A 348 -3.98 3.15 -11.78
N LEU A 349 -3.14 2.26 -12.30
CA LEU A 349 -1.90 2.64 -12.98
C LEU A 349 -2.17 3.38 -14.29
N SER A 350 -3.12 2.91 -15.10
CA SER A 350 -3.56 3.63 -16.31
C SER A 350 -4.14 5.01 -15.97
N LEU A 351 -4.89 5.11 -14.87
CA LEU A 351 -5.42 6.40 -14.43
C LEU A 351 -4.30 7.34 -13.95
N LYS A 352 -3.27 6.80 -13.29
CA LYS A 352 -2.07 7.56 -12.91
C LYS A 352 -1.37 8.14 -14.14
N GLU A 353 -1.12 7.30 -15.13
CA GLU A 353 -0.49 7.70 -16.40
C GLU A 353 -1.30 8.81 -17.07
N TYR A 354 -2.62 8.69 -17.13
CA TYR A 354 -3.49 9.73 -17.70
C TYR A 354 -3.43 11.08 -16.95
N ILE A 355 -3.31 11.06 -15.62
CA ILE A 355 -3.07 12.29 -14.84
C ILE A 355 -1.72 12.88 -15.19
N ASP A 356 -0.67 12.06 -15.19
CA ASP A 356 0.71 12.50 -15.44
C ASP A 356 0.86 13.04 -16.88
N ASP A 357 0.18 12.46 -17.87
CA ASP A 357 0.12 12.99 -19.24
C ASP A 357 -0.59 14.35 -19.32
N THR A 358 -1.71 14.49 -18.61
CA THR A 358 -2.45 15.76 -18.52
C THR A 358 -1.59 16.82 -17.82
N GLU A 359 -0.82 16.39 -16.83
CA GLU A 359 0.13 17.19 -16.07
C GLU A 359 1.20 17.80 -16.99
N ASP A 360 1.79 16.97 -17.85
CA ASP A 360 2.77 17.39 -18.84
C ASP A 360 2.18 18.33 -19.90
N LEU A 361 0.94 18.06 -20.35
CA LEU A 361 0.23 18.95 -21.26
C LEU A 361 0.06 20.36 -20.65
N ILE A 362 -0.32 20.44 -19.37
CA ILE A 362 -0.48 21.72 -18.68
C ILE A 362 0.87 22.43 -18.53
N ASN A 363 1.93 21.69 -18.19
CA ASN A 363 3.28 22.24 -18.08
C ASN A 363 3.74 22.87 -19.40
N ILE A 364 3.45 22.22 -20.54
CA ILE A 364 3.72 22.75 -21.88
C ILE A 364 2.92 24.02 -22.14
N LYS A 365 1.60 24.02 -21.85
CA LYS A 365 0.74 25.20 -22.06
C LYS A 365 1.17 26.38 -21.20
N LEU A 366 1.52 26.15 -19.94
CA LEU A 366 2.00 27.21 -19.05
C LEU A 366 3.34 27.78 -19.53
N GLY A 367 4.23 26.92 -20.04
CA GLY A 367 5.47 27.35 -20.69
C GLY A 367 5.19 28.28 -21.88
N ASN A 368 4.19 27.98 -22.71
CA ASN A 368 3.81 28.85 -23.83
C ASN A 368 3.28 30.23 -23.37
N VAL A 369 2.46 30.26 -22.32
CA VAL A 369 1.96 31.53 -21.75
C VAL A 369 3.10 32.36 -21.16
N GLN A 370 4.05 31.74 -20.46
CA GLN A 370 5.25 32.41 -19.95
C GLN A 370 6.09 32.99 -21.09
N ASN A 371 6.25 32.25 -22.19
CA ASN A 371 6.96 32.74 -23.36
C ASN A 371 6.30 34.01 -23.95
N HIS A 372 4.98 34.05 -24.04
CA HIS A 372 4.26 35.26 -24.45
C HIS A 372 4.45 36.44 -23.48
N LEU A 373 4.48 36.17 -22.17
CA LEU A 373 4.74 37.21 -21.17
C LEU A 373 6.15 37.79 -21.33
N ILE A 374 7.16 36.93 -21.47
CA ILE A 374 8.56 37.35 -21.69
C ILE A 374 8.67 38.18 -22.97
N GLN A 375 7.95 37.81 -24.04
CA GLN A 375 7.91 38.60 -25.28
C GLN A 375 7.31 40.00 -25.06
N PHE A 376 6.20 40.10 -24.31
CA PHE A 376 5.58 41.39 -24.01
C PHE A 376 6.47 42.27 -23.13
N GLU A 377 7.13 41.69 -22.14
CA GLU A 377 8.09 42.39 -21.28
C GLU A 377 9.28 42.94 -22.09
N LEU A 378 9.83 42.16 -23.02
CA LEU A 378 10.88 42.61 -23.95
C LEU A 378 10.43 43.80 -24.81
N LEU A 379 9.17 43.80 -25.26
CA LEU A 379 8.61 44.90 -26.04
C LEU A 379 8.42 46.17 -25.19
N LEU A 380 7.91 46.04 -23.97
CA LEU A 380 7.71 47.15 -23.05
C LEU A 380 9.04 47.77 -22.60
N THR A 381 10.04 46.94 -22.28
CA THR A 381 11.39 47.41 -21.91
C THR A 381 12.06 48.17 -23.06
N ALA A 382 11.89 47.72 -24.30
CA ALA A 382 12.38 48.44 -25.48
C ALA A 382 11.68 49.79 -25.69
N ALA A 383 10.35 49.84 -25.55
CA ALA A 383 9.60 51.09 -25.61
C ALA A 383 10.05 52.07 -24.51
N THR A 384 10.29 51.56 -23.30
CA THR A 384 10.78 52.35 -22.17
C THR A 384 12.20 52.89 -22.42
N PHE A 385 13.07 52.08 -23.02
CA PHE A 385 14.42 52.50 -23.41
C PHE A 385 14.38 53.68 -24.43
N VAL A 386 13.51 53.59 -25.43
CA VAL A 386 13.35 54.67 -26.41
C VAL A 386 12.73 55.93 -25.78
N ALA A 387 11.74 55.77 -24.90
CA ALA A 387 11.12 56.88 -24.18
C ALA A 387 12.10 57.59 -23.22
N THR A 388 12.96 56.83 -22.54
CA THR A 388 14.00 57.40 -21.66
C THR A 388 15.07 58.15 -22.46
N LEU A 389 15.44 57.69 -23.66
CA LEU A 389 16.32 58.45 -24.56
C LEU A 389 15.69 59.79 -24.99
N PHE A 390 14.41 59.76 -25.38
CA PHE A 390 13.67 60.99 -25.71
C PHE A 390 13.58 61.95 -24.51
N ALA A 391 13.24 61.43 -23.32
CA ALA A 391 13.13 62.20 -22.10
C ALA A 391 14.47 62.80 -21.66
N ALA A 392 15.59 62.09 -21.85
CA ALA A 392 16.91 62.61 -21.55
C ALA A 392 17.26 63.82 -22.44
N VAL A 393 17.01 63.73 -23.74
CA VAL A 393 17.22 64.85 -24.67
C VAL A 393 16.29 66.02 -24.34
N ALA A 394 14.99 65.75 -24.15
CA ALA A 394 14.02 66.77 -23.76
C ALA A 394 14.39 67.43 -22.41
N GLY A 395 14.92 66.65 -21.46
CA GLY A 395 15.40 67.12 -20.16
C GLY A 395 16.60 68.06 -20.29
N VAL A 396 17.64 67.67 -21.05
CA VAL A 396 18.83 68.51 -21.28
C VAL A 396 18.46 69.85 -21.92
N PHE A 397 17.57 69.84 -22.92
CA PHE A 397 17.12 71.07 -23.59
C PHE A 397 15.99 71.82 -22.85
N GLY A 398 15.35 71.20 -21.87
CA GLY A 398 14.40 71.83 -20.96
C GLY A 398 15.07 72.55 -19.79
N MET A 399 16.38 72.37 -19.61
CA MET A 399 17.17 73.10 -18.60
C MET A 399 17.45 74.53 -19.06
N ASN A 400 17.37 75.49 -18.13
CA ASN A 400 17.59 76.91 -18.38
C ASN A 400 19.09 77.22 -18.57
N PHE A 401 19.67 76.80 -19.70
CA PHE A 401 21.04 77.12 -20.09
C PHE A 401 21.05 78.29 -21.09
N ALA A 402 21.94 79.25 -20.87
CA ALA A 402 22.20 80.35 -21.82
C ALA A 402 23.07 79.83 -22.99
N ALA A 403 22.41 79.26 -24.01
CA ALA A 403 23.06 78.78 -25.23
C ALA A 403 22.49 79.50 -26.46
N SER A 404 23.35 79.83 -27.44
CA SER A 404 22.99 80.54 -28.68
C SER A 404 22.04 79.77 -29.61
N ILE A 405 21.68 78.53 -29.25
CA ILE A 405 20.72 77.71 -29.99
C ILE A 405 19.27 78.08 -29.66
N PHE A 406 19.03 78.78 -28.53
CA PHE A 406 17.71 79.26 -28.10
C PHE A 406 17.36 80.65 -28.63
N ASP A 407 18.29 81.34 -29.31
CA ASP A 407 18.03 82.64 -29.95
C ASP A 407 17.02 82.52 -31.12
N TYR A 408 16.82 81.31 -31.63
CA TYR A 408 15.82 81.00 -32.65
C TYR A 408 14.53 80.42 -32.01
N PRO A 409 13.38 81.10 -32.14
CA PRO A 409 12.11 80.66 -31.52
C PRO A 409 11.65 79.25 -31.92
N SER A 410 12.09 78.74 -33.07
CA SER A 410 11.70 77.43 -33.61
C SER A 410 12.70 76.30 -33.35
N ALA A 411 13.91 76.58 -32.85
CA ALA A 411 14.97 75.58 -32.72
C ALA A 411 14.60 74.44 -31.78
N PHE A 412 13.96 74.75 -30.64
CA PHE A 412 13.51 73.75 -29.68
C PHE A 412 12.46 72.78 -30.28
N SER A 413 11.50 73.31 -31.05
CA SER A 413 10.50 72.50 -31.74
C SER A 413 11.15 71.55 -32.75
N TRP A 414 12.16 72.00 -33.49
CA TRP A 414 12.91 71.14 -34.43
C TRP A 414 13.69 70.03 -33.73
N VAL A 415 14.32 70.31 -32.59
CA VAL A 415 15.02 69.29 -31.78
C VAL A 415 14.04 68.21 -31.32
N LEU A 416 12.88 68.59 -30.79
CA LEU A 416 11.86 67.63 -30.37
C LEU A 416 11.34 66.76 -31.52
N ILE A 417 11.11 67.34 -32.70
CA ILE A 417 10.65 66.61 -33.88
C ILE A 417 11.72 65.62 -34.37
N ILE A 418 12.98 66.05 -34.49
CA ILE A 418 14.08 65.21 -34.98
C ILE A 418 14.35 64.07 -33.98
N THR A 419 14.41 64.37 -32.69
CA THR A 419 14.64 63.35 -31.66
C THR A 419 13.45 62.39 -31.54
N GLY A 420 12.21 62.88 -31.64
CA GLY A 420 11.01 62.05 -31.69
C GLY A 420 10.98 61.11 -32.90
N ALA A 421 11.29 61.63 -34.09
CA ALA A 421 11.38 60.83 -35.31
C ALA A 421 12.51 59.78 -35.23
N GLY A 422 13.69 60.15 -34.72
CA GLY A 422 14.80 59.23 -34.50
C GLY A 422 14.46 58.11 -33.53
N CYS A 423 13.79 58.43 -32.41
CA CYS A 423 13.31 57.45 -31.44
C CYS A 423 12.28 56.49 -32.06
N GLY A 424 11.33 57.00 -32.86
CA GLY A 424 10.36 56.18 -33.58
C GLY A 424 11.02 55.22 -34.58
N LEU A 425 12.02 55.70 -35.33
CA LEU A 425 12.81 54.86 -36.24
C LEU A 425 13.59 53.78 -35.50
N LEU A 426 14.23 54.10 -34.38
CA LEU A 426 14.95 53.12 -33.55
C LEU A 426 14.03 52.02 -33.03
N TYR A 427 12.85 52.39 -32.52
CA TYR A 427 11.85 51.41 -32.07
C TYR A 427 11.34 50.54 -33.23
N PHE A 428 11.10 51.14 -34.40
CA PHE A 428 10.68 50.39 -35.57
C PHE A 428 11.77 49.41 -36.08
N SER A 429 13.03 49.84 -36.10
CA SER A 429 14.17 48.96 -36.40
C SER A 429 14.28 47.80 -35.42
N PHE A 430 14.01 48.04 -34.13
CA PHE A 430 13.93 46.99 -33.11
C PHE A 430 12.83 45.98 -33.44
N LEU A 431 11.60 46.42 -33.71
CA LEU A 431 10.50 45.52 -34.09
C LEU A 431 10.79 44.68 -35.34
N LEU A 432 11.40 45.28 -36.37
CA LEU A 432 11.81 44.56 -37.57
C LEU A 432 12.86 43.48 -37.28
N TYR A 433 13.82 43.78 -36.39
CA TYR A 433 14.83 42.82 -35.97
C TYR A 433 14.21 41.60 -35.26
N PHE A 434 13.26 41.81 -34.34
CA PHE A 434 12.56 40.70 -33.67
C PHE A 434 11.73 39.86 -34.63
N LYS A 435 11.06 40.51 -35.58
CA LYS A 435 10.30 39.82 -36.63
C LYS A 435 11.20 38.96 -37.51
N TYR A 436 12.37 39.48 -37.91
CA TYR A 436 13.34 38.74 -38.71
C TYR A 436 13.90 37.51 -37.96
N LYS A 437 14.18 37.65 -36.67
CA LYS A 437 14.73 36.56 -35.84
C LYS A 437 13.69 35.51 -35.42
N LYS A 438 12.43 35.61 -35.87
CA LYS A 438 11.32 34.69 -35.56
C LYS A 438 11.09 34.47 -34.05
N ILE A 439 11.41 35.48 -33.24
CA ILE A 439 11.16 35.41 -31.78
C ILE A 439 9.66 35.51 -31.49
N PHE A 440 8.89 36.10 -32.40
CA PHE A 440 7.44 36.07 -32.40
C PHE A 440 6.92 34.93 -33.27
N PRO A 441 6.24 33.92 -32.71
CA PRO A 441 5.32 33.11 -33.51
C PRO A 441 4.16 34.05 -33.90
N LEU A 442 3.90 34.17 -35.21
CA LEU A 442 2.69 34.83 -35.70
C LEU A 442 1.45 34.02 -35.32
#